data_AF-A0A7V2TTQ4-F1
#
_entry.id   AF-A0A7V2TTQ4-F1
#
_cell.length_a   1.000
_cell.length_b   1.000
_cell.length_c   1.000
_cell.angle_alpha   90.00
_cell.angle_beta   90.00
_cell.angle_gamma   90.00
#
_symmetry.space_group_name_H-M   'P 1'
#
loop_
_entity.id
_entity.type
_entity.pdbx_description
1 polymer ?
#
loop_
_entity_poly.entity_id
_entity_poly.type
_entity_poly.pdbx_seq_one_letter_code
_entity_poly.pdbx_strand_id
1 'polypeptide(L)'
;VQAARLLAGVTFSKDGNWTSWPPHDHSKEKEEIYLYIDMPYPNFSIHLNYWDYKDMEMVAPVWEGDAVAIKRGYHYNVASPGTVTGFLWMMAAIREEKDRVFTQVTVQPEFDGRFKLF
;
A
#
# COMPACT_ATOMS: atom_id res chain seq x y z
N VAL A 1 -9.53 -0.53 -19.09
CA VAL A 1 -9.52 -2.01 -19.25
C VAL A 1 -10.74 -2.56 -18.54
N GLN A 2 -11.47 -3.49 -19.17
CA GLN A 2 -12.64 -4.14 -18.57
C GLN A 2 -12.19 -5.18 -17.54
N ALA A 3 -12.74 -5.12 -16.33
CA ALA A 3 -12.49 -6.09 -15.27
C ALA A 3 -13.61 -6.01 -14.22
N ALA A 4 -13.99 -7.17 -13.66
CA ALA A 4 -15.05 -7.29 -12.66
C ALA A 4 -14.63 -6.76 -11.28
N ARG A 5 -13.46 -7.19 -10.80
CA ARG A 5 -13.00 -6.93 -9.41
C ARG A 5 -11.59 -6.36 -9.32
N LEU A 6 -10.70 -6.81 -10.19
CA LEU A 6 -9.28 -6.50 -10.10
C LEU A 6 -9.00 -5.02 -10.43
N LEU A 7 -8.24 -4.38 -9.56
CA LEU A 7 -7.45 -3.18 -9.85
C LEU A 7 -6.01 -3.51 -9.51
N ALA A 8 -5.08 -3.07 -10.35
CA ALA A 8 -3.67 -3.25 -10.07
C ALA A 8 -2.87 -2.10 -10.68
N GLY A 9 -1.69 -1.87 -10.12
CA GLY A 9 -0.73 -0.94 -10.65
C GLY A 9 0.63 -1.13 -10.01
N VAL A 10 1.61 -0.44 -10.57
CA VAL A 10 2.99 -0.50 -10.10
C VAL A 10 3.37 0.86 -9.53
N THR A 11 4.13 0.84 -8.44
CA THR A 11 4.66 2.04 -7.81
C THR A 11 6.15 1.88 -7.60
N PHE A 12 6.90 2.91 -7.98
CA PHE A 12 8.31 3.07 -7.68
C PHE A 12 8.47 4.37 -6.90
N SER A 13 9.05 4.29 -5.72
CA SER A 13 9.36 5.47 -4.93
C SER A 13 10.48 6.30 -5.58
N LYS A 14 10.73 7.49 -5.05
CA LYS A 14 12.06 8.11 -5.17
C LYS A 14 13.00 7.51 -4.13
N ASP A 15 14.28 7.81 -4.26
CA ASP A 15 15.30 7.37 -3.30
C ASP A 15 14.92 7.74 -1.85
N GLY A 16 14.85 6.73 -0.98
CA GLY A 16 14.57 6.87 0.46
C GLY A 16 13.15 7.37 0.80
N ASN A 17 12.26 7.46 -0.18
CA ASN A 17 10.93 8.03 0.03
C ASN A 17 9.93 7.03 0.63
N TRP A 18 8.91 7.61 1.26
CA TRP A 18 7.68 6.92 1.66
C TRP A 18 6.72 6.80 0.48
N THR A 19 5.97 5.70 0.41
CA THR A 19 4.88 5.49 -0.55
C THR A 19 3.59 5.08 0.14
N SER A 20 2.46 5.15 -0.58
CA SER A 20 1.12 4.94 -0.02
C SER A 20 0.81 5.88 1.16
N TRP A 21 1.38 7.09 1.10
CA TRP A 21 1.23 8.16 2.10
C TRP A 21 0.40 9.32 1.52
N PRO A 22 -0.54 9.94 2.27
CA PRO A 22 -0.86 9.71 3.68
C PRO A 22 -1.50 8.33 3.93
N PRO A 23 -1.43 7.80 5.18
CA PRO A 23 -1.98 6.49 5.49
C PRO A 23 -3.48 6.45 5.21
N HIS A 24 -3.94 5.39 4.54
CA HIS A 24 -5.33 5.26 4.13
C HIS A 24 -5.83 3.82 4.24
N ASP A 25 -7.15 3.66 4.43
CA ASP A 25 -7.86 2.38 4.50
C ASP A 25 -8.97 2.33 3.43
N HIS A 26 -9.16 1.18 2.82
CA HIS A 26 -10.24 0.90 1.85
C HIS A 26 -10.84 -0.49 2.05
N SER A 27 -10.64 -1.09 3.22
CA SER A 27 -11.04 -2.48 3.55
C SER A 27 -12.54 -2.76 3.49
N LYS A 28 -13.37 -1.72 3.50
CA LYS A 28 -14.82 -1.86 3.31
C LYS A 28 -15.19 -2.22 1.87
N GLU A 29 -14.36 -1.85 0.90
CA GLU A 29 -14.63 -2.04 -0.53
C GLU A 29 -13.63 -3.00 -1.17
N LYS A 30 -12.37 -3.03 -0.70
CA LYS A 30 -11.27 -3.69 -1.40
C LYS A 30 -10.25 -4.29 -0.43
N GLU A 31 -9.86 -5.54 -0.69
CA GLU A 31 -8.66 -6.17 -0.13
C GLU A 31 -7.44 -5.84 -1.00
N GLU A 32 -6.23 -5.81 -0.43
CA GLU A 32 -5.01 -5.48 -1.17
C GLU A 32 -3.82 -6.38 -0.83
N ILE A 33 -2.96 -6.62 -1.82
CA ILE A 33 -1.66 -7.27 -1.66
C ILE A 33 -0.59 -6.38 -2.31
N TYR A 34 0.52 -6.18 -1.61
CA TYR A 34 1.76 -5.63 -2.19
C TYR A 34 2.73 -6.76 -2.46
N LEU A 35 3.19 -6.89 -3.71
CA LEU A 35 4.33 -7.72 -4.09
C LEU A 35 5.52 -6.78 -4.37
N TYR A 36 6.57 -6.90 -3.56
CA TYR A 36 7.79 -6.09 -3.69
C TYR A 36 8.65 -6.61 -4.84
N ILE A 37 9.06 -5.70 -5.73
CA ILE A 37 9.74 -6.01 -6.99
C ILE A 37 10.83 -4.97 -7.31
N ASP A 38 11.80 -5.35 -8.12
CA ASP A 38 12.91 -4.49 -8.57
C ASP A 38 13.71 -3.85 -7.41
N MET A 39 13.89 -4.62 -6.34
CA MET A 39 14.63 -4.28 -5.13
C MET A 39 15.82 -5.24 -4.95
N PRO A 40 16.84 -5.18 -5.82
CA PRO A 40 17.96 -6.12 -5.79
C PRO A 40 18.68 -6.09 -4.43
N TYR A 41 19.07 -7.26 -3.94
CA TYR A 41 19.85 -7.40 -2.71
C TYR A 41 21.09 -6.48 -2.73
N PRO A 42 21.40 -5.74 -1.63
CA PRO A 42 20.84 -5.85 -0.28
C PRO A 42 19.68 -4.88 0.01
N ASN A 43 19.08 -4.27 -1.01
CA ASN A 43 18.02 -3.27 -0.83
C ASN A 43 16.80 -3.90 -0.13
N PHE A 44 16.16 -3.11 0.72
CA PHE A 44 14.92 -3.51 1.39
C PHE A 44 14.04 -2.28 1.63
N SER A 45 12.79 -2.53 2.00
CA SER A 45 11.87 -1.50 2.47
C SER A 45 11.30 -1.92 3.81
N ILE A 46 10.76 -0.98 4.58
CA ILE A 46 9.99 -1.31 5.78
C ILE A 46 8.51 -1.17 5.43
N HIS A 47 7.75 -2.26 5.55
CA HIS A 47 6.30 -2.27 5.45
C HIS A 47 5.68 -1.99 6.81
N LEU A 48 4.65 -1.15 6.85
CA LEU A 48 3.87 -0.84 8.02
C LEU A 48 2.39 -1.05 7.70
N ASN A 49 1.68 -1.77 8.57
CA ASN A 49 0.23 -1.94 8.52
C ASN A 49 -0.36 -1.89 9.94
N TYR A 50 -1.46 -1.17 10.13
CA TYR A 50 -2.17 -1.07 11.41
C TYR A 50 -3.60 -0.56 11.27
N TRP A 51 -4.44 -0.81 12.27
CA TRP A 51 -5.75 -0.15 12.42
C TRP A 51 -5.76 0.93 13.52
N ASP A 52 -4.91 0.76 14.54
CA ASP A 52 -4.66 1.71 15.62
C ASP A 52 -3.15 1.96 15.68
N TYR A 53 -2.72 3.21 15.54
CA TYR A 53 -1.30 3.56 15.50
C TYR A 53 -0.56 3.24 16.81
N LYS A 54 -1.29 2.98 17.90
CA LYS A 54 -0.72 2.53 19.17
C LYS A 54 -0.52 1.01 19.24
N ASP A 55 -1.10 0.26 18.31
CA ASP A 55 -1.05 -1.20 18.23
C ASP A 55 -0.81 -1.63 16.77
N MET A 56 0.46 -1.59 16.37
CA MET A 56 0.87 -1.89 14.99
C MET A 56 0.67 -3.38 14.69
N GLU A 57 -0.09 -3.71 13.65
CA GLU A 57 -0.28 -5.10 13.20
C GLU A 57 1.02 -5.66 12.61
N MET A 58 1.70 -4.86 11.80
CA MET A 58 2.94 -5.26 11.15
C MET A 58 3.89 -4.07 11.03
N VAL A 59 5.14 -4.29 11.43
CA VAL A 59 6.30 -3.47 11.07
C VAL A 59 7.42 -4.43 10.74
N ALA A 60 7.75 -4.59 9.46
CA ALA A 60 8.70 -5.60 9.03
C ALA A 60 9.54 -5.11 7.83
N PRO A 61 10.83 -5.49 7.76
CA PRO A 61 11.57 -5.36 6.51
C PRO A 61 11.01 -6.33 5.47
N VAL A 62 11.02 -5.90 4.21
CA VAL A 62 10.60 -6.66 3.03
C VAL A 62 11.65 -6.51 1.94
N TRP A 63 11.90 -7.60 1.22
CA TRP A 63 12.89 -7.70 0.14
C TRP A 63 12.23 -8.04 -1.20
N GLU A 64 13.05 -8.13 -2.25
CA GLU A 64 12.63 -8.61 -3.56
C GLU A 64 11.83 -9.92 -3.49
N GLY A 65 10.63 -9.91 -4.06
CA GLY A 65 9.74 -11.06 -4.13
C GLY A 65 8.88 -11.30 -2.90
N ASP A 66 9.07 -10.55 -1.80
CA ASP A 66 8.18 -10.63 -0.65
C ASP A 66 6.80 -10.07 -1.00
N ALA A 67 5.76 -10.69 -0.42
CA ALA A 67 4.38 -10.25 -0.57
C ALA A 67 3.74 -10.01 0.80
N VAL A 68 3.03 -8.88 0.94
CA VAL A 68 2.27 -8.54 2.14
C VAL A 68 0.79 -8.43 1.79
N ALA A 69 -0.02 -9.28 2.42
CA ALA A 69 -1.47 -9.19 2.33
C ALA A 69 -2.02 -8.21 3.37
N ILE A 70 -2.75 -7.21 2.91
CA ILE A 70 -3.32 -6.15 3.72
C ILE A 70 -4.81 -6.42 3.83
N LYS A 71 -5.22 -6.99 4.97
CA LYS A 71 -6.61 -7.34 5.21
C LYS A 71 -7.48 -6.13 5.53
N ARG A 72 -6.92 -5.19 6.30
CA ARG A 72 -7.59 -3.95 6.72
C ARG A 72 -6.59 -2.95 7.28
N GLY A 73 -7.02 -1.69 7.37
CA GLY A 73 -6.30 -0.65 8.09
C GLY A 73 -5.40 0.18 7.18
N TYR A 74 -4.61 1.03 7.82
CA TYR A 74 -3.67 1.95 7.21
C TYR A 74 -2.36 1.25 6.90
N HIS A 75 -1.90 1.39 5.66
CA HIS A 75 -0.74 0.67 5.17
C HIS A 75 0.15 1.56 4.30
N TYR A 76 1.45 1.51 4.54
CA TYR A 76 2.46 2.26 3.80
C TYR A 76 3.82 1.61 3.93
N ASN A 77 4.78 2.10 3.16
CA ASN A 77 6.16 1.63 3.25
C ASN A 77 7.16 2.77 3.03
N VAL A 78 8.41 2.49 3.38
CA VAL A 78 9.55 3.39 3.15
C VAL A 78 10.74 2.61 2.63
N ALA A 79 11.41 3.15 1.62
CA ALA A 79 12.62 2.58 1.06
C ALA A 79 13.80 2.69 2.05
N SER A 80 14.70 1.70 2.05
CA SER A 80 15.99 1.85 2.72
C SER A 80 16.80 3.02 2.11
N PRO A 81 17.71 3.67 2.87
CA PRO A 81 18.46 4.82 2.37
C PRO A 81 19.28 4.51 1.11
N GLY A 82 19.24 5.38 0.09
CA GLY A 82 19.98 5.19 -1.16
C GLY A 82 19.31 4.23 -2.14
N THR A 83 18.04 3.87 -1.90
CA THR A 83 17.31 2.85 -2.66
C THR A 83 15.87 3.26 -2.96
N VAL A 84 15.23 2.53 -3.86
CA VAL A 84 13.82 2.71 -4.24
C VAL A 84 13.00 1.53 -3.75
N THR A 85 11.79 1.79 -3.23
CA THR A 85 10.77 0.75 -3.07
C THR A 85 10.04 0.58 -4.40
N GLY A 86 10.15 -0.60 -5.01
CA GLY A 86 9.30 -1.02 -6.12
C GLY A 86 8.26 -2.04 -5.65
N PHE A 87 7.00 -1.87 -6.04
CA PHE A 87 5.97 -2.86 -5.73
C PHE A 87 4.81 -2.84 -6.73
N LEU A 88 4.25 -4.03 -6.99
CA LEU A 88 2.97 -4.23 -7.62
C LEU A 88 1.91 -4.26 -6.52
N TRP A 89 0.96 -3.32 -6.56
CA TRP A 89 -0.23 -3.36 -5.73
C TRP A 89 -1.37 -4.00 -6.51
N MET A 90 -2.07 -4.93 -5.86
CA MET A 90 -3.19 -5.68 -6.43
C MET A 90 -4.35 -5.61 -5.45
N MET A 91 -5.43 -4.97 -5.88
CA MET A 91 -6.67 -4.87 -5.14
C MET A 91 -7.77 -5.71 -5.78
N ALA A 92 -8.63 -6.28 -4.93
CA ALA A 92 -9.85 -6.94 -5.37
C ALA A 92 -11.08 -6.32 -4.71
N ALA A 93 -12.03 -5.87 -5.51
CA ALA A 93 -13.32 -5.39 -5.04
C ALA A 93 -14.13 -6.51 -4.36
N ILE A 94 -14.72 -6.21 -3.19
CA ILE A 94 -15.57 -7.13 -2.41
C ILE A 94 -16.88 -7.40 -3.15
N ARG A 95 -17.56 -6.36 -3.65
CA ARG A 95 -18.70 -6.48 -4.55
C ARG A 95 -18.25 -6.19 -5.98
N GLU A 96 -18.49 -7.16 -6.85
CA GLU A 96 -18.20 -7.08 -8.28
C GLU A 96 -18.80 -5.82 -8.90
N GLU A 97 -17.98 -5.13 -9.71
CA GLU A 97 -18.24 -3.85 -10.38
C GLU A 97 -18.50 -2.66 -9.45
N LYS A 98 -19.32 -2.83 -8.42
CA LYS A 98 -19.75 -1.79 -7.48
C LYS A 98 -18.60 -1.22 -6.65
N ASP A 99 -17.75 -2.08 -6.10
CA ASP A 99 -16.66 -1.66 -5.20
C ASP A 99 -15.34 -1.43 -5.96
N ARG A 100 -15.36 -1.64 -7.28
CA ARG A 100 -14.20 -1.44 -8.16
C ARG A 100 -13.96 0.05 -8.46
N VAL A 101 -13.82 0.84 -7.40
CA VAL A 101 -13.60 2.29 -7.42
C VAL A 101 -12.21 2.60 -6.92
N PHE A 102 -11.41 3.29 -7.75
CA PHE A 102 -10.02 3.62 -7.44
C PHE A 102 -9.89 4.67 -6.34
N THR A 103 -10.69 5.73 -6.37
CA THR A 103 -10.56 6.90 -5.50
C THR A 103 -11.17 6.73 -4.10
N GLN A 104 -11.88 5.63 -3.86
CA GLN A 104 -12.59 5.40 -2.59
C GLN A 104 -11.61 4.86 -1.55
N VAL A 105 -11.14 5.76 -0.69
CA VAL A 105 -10.25 5.50 0.45
C VAL A 105 -10.64 6.39 1.65
N THR A 106 -10.34 5.94 2.86
CA THR A 106 -10.46 6.72 4.10
C THR A 106 -9.06 7.08 4.56
N VAL A 107 -8.72 8.37 4.54
CA VAL A 107 -7.44 8.86 5.08
C VAL A 107 -7.48 8.80 6.59
N GLN A 108 -6.35 8.48 7.20
CA GLN A 108 -6.23 8.58 8.64
C GLN A 108 -6.58 10.01 9.11
N PRO A 109 -7.49 10.18 10.11
CA PRO A 109 -8.00 11.49 10.52
C PRO A 109 -6.93 12.53 10.86
N GLU A 110 -5.82 12.12 11.49
CA GLU A 110 -4.73 13.02 11.87
C GLU A 110 -4.00 13.65 10.67
N PHE A 111 -4.10 13.03 9.48
CA PHE A 111 -3.45 13.47 8.25
C PHE A 111 -4.44 13.97 7.19
N ASP A 112 -5.74 13.85 7.43
CA ASP A 112 -6.77 14.29 6.50
C ASP A 112 -6.67 15.80 6.21
N GLY A 113 -6.83 16.16 4.94
CA GLY A 113 -6.68 17.52 4.42
C GLY A 113 -5.25 18.10 4.45
N ARG A 114 -4.25 17.41 5.02
CA ARG A 114 -2.85 17.89 5.07
C ARG A 114 -2.07 17.59 3.80
N PHE A 115 -2.42 16.51 3.13
CA PHE A 115 -1.77 16.05 1.91
C PHE A 115 -2.81 15.86 0.82
N LYS A 116 -2.43 16.14 -0.42
CA LYS A 116 -3.27 15.81 -1.57
C LYS A 116 -3.16 14.32 -1.86
N LEU A 117 -4.29 13.63 -1.89
CA LEU A 117 -4.40 12.32 -2.53
C LEU A 117 -4.82 12.55 -3.97
N PHE A 118 -3.95 12.11 -4.89
CA PHE A 118 -4.06 12.26 -6.34
C PHE A 118 -3.94 13.71 -6.85
#